data_AF-A0A6A6E6L1-F1
#
_entry.id   AF-A0A6A6E6L1-F1
#
_cell.length_a   1.000
_cell.length_b   1.000
_cell.length_c   1.000
_cell.angle_alpha   90.00
_cell.angle_beta   90.00
_cell.angle_gamma   90.00
#
_symmetry.space_group_name_H-M   'P 1'
#
loop_
_entity.id
_entity.type
_entity.pdbx_description
1 polymer ?
#
loop_
_entity_poly.entity_id
_entity_poly.type
_entity_poly.pdbx_seq_one_letter_code
_entity_poly.pdbx_strand_id
1 'polypeptide(L)'
;DRFQVRESLEEHQAMIEWLSPVDPCENHETAISSHQPGTCSWIFKSEEFEKWHHRENSFLWISGFAGVGKTVLFSNVVEYVKQTDVDTGVAYFYCDFTQSECQDPRNIIGSLVAQLCSQFPYPQDLTIAYKASQSPGRKSRPRWDTLRYTLREFSKSRKVLLLIDALDECEKREE
;
A
#
# COMPACT_ATOMS: atom_id res chain seq x y z
N ASP A 1 -21.67 -18.23 14.39
CA ASP A 1 -21.84 -17.66 15.74
C ASP A 1 -21.44 -16.18 15.69
N ARG A 2 -22.27 -15.25 16.18
CA ARG A 2 -22.00 -13.80 16.10
C ARG A 2 -20.81 -13.37 16.97
N PHE A 3 -20.51 -14.12 18.04
CA PHE A 3 -19.40 -13.81 18.93
C PHE A 3 -18.04 -14.06 18.26
N GLN A 4 -17.88 -15.21 17.61
CA GLN A 4 -16.66 -15.55 16.88
C GLN A 4 -16.36 -14.58 15.72
N VAL A 5 -17.40 -14.10 15.04
CA VAL A 5 -17.23 -13.11 13.95
C VAL A 5 -16.71 -11.79 14.50
N ARG A 6 -17.21 -11.34 15.66
CA ARG A 6 -16.76 -10.08 16.26
C ARG A 6 -15.30 -10.16 16.74
N GLU A 7 -14.93 -11.25 17.39
CA GLU A 7 -13.56 -11.50 17.86
C GLU A 7 -12.56 -11.52 16.69
N SER A 8 -12.93 -12.15 15.57
CA SER A 8 -12.11 -12.16 14.35
C SER A 8 -11.92 -10.77 13.72
N LEU A 9 -12.91 -9.89 13.81
CA LEU A 9 -12.81 -8.52 13.29
C LEU A 9 -11.93 -7.64 14.19
N GLU A 10 -12.04 -7.80 15.50
CA GLU A 10 -11.20 -7.09 16.47
C GLU A 10 -9.71 -7.50 16.31
N GLU A 11 -9.42 -8.80 16.13
CA GLU A 11 -8.05 -9.27 15.86
C GLU A 11 -7.52 -8.75 14.50
N HIS A 12 -8.37 -8.75 13.46
CA HIS A 12 -8.02 -8.19 12.14
C HIS A 12 -7.62 -6.72 12.27
N GLN A 13 -8.46 -5.90 12.91
CA GLN A 13 -8.19 -4.48 13.12
C GLN A 13 -6.90 -4.24 13.91
N ALA A 14 -6.69 -4.98 15.00
CA ALA A 14 -5.48 -4.86 15.81
C ALA A 14 -4.21 -5.29 15.05
N MET A 15 -4.31 -6.22 14.10
CA MET A 15 -3.19 -6.59 13.23
C MET A 15 -2.89 -5.49 12.20
N ILE A 16 -3.91 -4.87 11.61
CA ILE A 16 -3.76 -3.75 10.67
C ILE A 16 -3.09 -2.56 11.36
N GLU A 17 -3.56 -2.19 12.57
CA GLU A 17 -2.96 -1.13 13.38
C GLU A 17 -1.51 -1.44 13.81
N TRP A 18 -1.21 -2.71 14.08
CA TRP A 18 0.14 -3.15 14.36
C TRP A 18 1.06 -3.01 13.14
N LEU A 19 0.54 -3.29 11.94
CA LEU A 19 1.29 -3.19 10.69
C LEU A 19 1.67 -1.75 10.35
N SER A 20 0.71 -0.82 10.44
CA SER A 20 0.93 0.60 10.20
C SER A 20 -0.13 1.44 10.92
N PRO A 21 0.25 2.60 11.49
CA PRO A 21 -0.71 3.58 11.99
C PRO A 21 -1.30 4.45 10.87
N VAL A 22 -0.79 4.36 9.64
CA VAL A 22 -1.17 5.22 8.51
C VAL A 22 -2.11 4.48 7.56
N ASP A 23 -3.30 5.07 7.37
CA ASP A 23 -4.29 4.69 6.36
C ASP A 23 -4.30 5.73 5.21
N PRO A 24 -3.95 5.33 3.97
CA PRO A 24 -3.92 6.24 2.83
C PRO A 24 -5.30 6.54 2.23
N CYS A 25 -6.40 6.03 2.80
CA CYS A 25 -7.76 6.24 2.28
C CYS A 25 -8.13 7.71 2.14
N GLU A 26 -7.94 8.54 3.18
CA GLU A 26 -8.33 9.96 3.13
C GLU A 26 -7.54 10.74 2.06
N ASN A 27 -6.23 10.47 1.93
CA ASN A 27 -5.40 11.04 0.86
C ASN A 27 -5.92 10.62 -0.52
N HIS A 28 -6.28 9.35 -0.67
CA HIS A 28 -6.81 8.81 -1.91
C HIS A 28 -8.15 9.45 -2.30
N GLU A 29 -9.09 9.55 -1.35
CA GLU A 29 -10.40 10.19 -1.54
C GLU A 29 -10.27 11.66 -1.92
N THR A 30 -9.34 12.37 -1.30
CA THR A 30 -9.03 13.77 -1.64
C THR A 30 -8.46 13.89 -3.06
N ALA A 31 -7.54 13.00 -3.42
CA ALA A 31 -6.92 13.00 -4.74
C ALA A 31 -7.92 12.64 -5.86
N ILE A 32 -8.78 11.65 -5.64
CA ILE A 32 -9.77 11.22 -6.63
C ILE A 32 -10.92 12.23 -6.76
N SER A 33 -11.36 12.87 -5.68
CA SER A 33 -12.38 13.93 -5.75
C SER A 33 -11.91 15.18 -6.51
N SER A 34 -10.59 15.38 -6.60
CA SER A 34 -9.97 16.45 -7.40
C SER A 34 -9.86 16.10 -8.90
N HIS A 35 -10.12 14.85 -9.28
CA HIS A 35 -10.03 14.40 -10.68
C HIS A 35 -11.07 15.11 -11.55
N GLN A 36 -10.62 15.57 -12.72
CA GLN A 36 -11.50 16.18 -13.72
C GLN A 36 -11.81 15.17 -14.82
N PRO A 37 -13.10 14.95 -15.17
CA PRO A 37 -13.49 14.03 -16.23
C PRO A 37 -12.75 14.30 -17.54
N GLY A 38 -12.28 13.23 -18.20
CA GLY A 38 -11.52 13.31 -19.45
C GLY A 38 -10.02 13.55 -19.29
N THR A 39 -9.53 13.86 -18.09
CA THR A 39 -8.09 13.98 -17.82
C THR A 39 -7.47 12.65 -17.39
N CYS A 40 -6.13 12.58 -17.36
CA CYS A 40 -5.33 11.44 -16.90
C CYS A 40 -5.47 10.13 -17.70
N SER A 41 -6.40 10.03 -18.65
CA SER A 41 -6.64 8.83 -19.47
C SER A 41 -5.52 8.51 -20.47
N TRP A 42 -4.66 9.49 -20.77
CA TRP A 42 -3.54 9.33 -21.69
C TRP A 42 -2.52 8.28 -21.20
N ILE A 43 -2.37 8.11 -19.88
CA ILE A 43 -1.39 7.19 -19.29
C ILE A 43 -1.69 5.74 -19.67
N PHE A 44 -2.97 5.36 -19.74
CA PHE A 44 -3.39 3.99 -20.04
C PHE A 44 -3.19 3.61 -21.52
N LYS A 45 -2.73 4.55 -22.35
CA LYS A 45 -2.35 4.30 -23.74
C LYS A 45 -0.85 4.41 -23.96
N SER A 46 -0.08 4.69 -22.91
CA SER A 46 1.37 4.81 -23.02
C SER A 46 2.02 3.44 -23.01
N GLU A 47 3.11 3.30 -23.76
CA GLU A 47 3.87 2.05 -23.82
C GLU A 47 4.52 1.73 -22.46
N GLU A 48 4.91 2.76 -21.71
CA GLU A 48 5.49 2.64 -20.37
C GLU A 48 4.50 2.06 -19.37
N PHE A 49 3.25 2.52 -19.39
CA PHE A 49 2.20 1.98 -18.54
C PHE A 49 1.90 0.53 -18.89
N GLU A 50 1.70 0.24 -20.18
CA GLU A 50 1.42 -1.11 -20.66
C GLU A 50 2.54 -2.10 -20.29
N LYS A 51 3.81 -1.70 -20.45
CA LYS A 51 4.97 -2.50 -20.03
C LYS A 51 4.98 -2.75 -18.53
N TRP A 52 4.73 -1.72 -17.73
CA TRP A 52 4.69 -1.87 -16.28
C TRP A 52 3.54 -2.77 -15.84
N HIS A 53 2.35 -2.55 -16.38
CA HIS A 53 1.14 -3.24 -15.97
C HIS A 53 1.14 -4.73 -16.32
N HIS A 54 1.75 -5.13 -17.45
CA HIS A 54 1.70 -6.51 -17.94
C HIS A 54 2.98 -7.33 -17.72
N ARG A 55 4.13 -6.72 -17.41
CA ARG A 55 5.39 -7.47 -17.18
C ARG A 55 5.61 -7.75 -15.70
N GLU A 56 6.10 -8.95 -15.42
CA GLU A 56 6.61 -9.30 -14.09
C GLU A 56 7.86 -8.49 -13.73
N ASN A 57 8.03 -8.18 -12.44
CA ASN A 57 9.19 -7.47 -11.90
C ASN A 57 9.50 -6.15 -12.65
N SER A 58 8.45 -5.45 -13.07
CA SER A 58 8.53 -4.19 -13.80
C SER A 58 8.47 -2.99 -12.84
N PHE A 59 8.80 -1.80 -13.36
CA PHE A 59 8.78 -0.55 -12.60
C PHE A 59 8.40 0.62 -13.50
N LEU A 60 7.55 1.51 -12.99
CA LEU A 60 7.14 2.75 -13.65
C LEU A 60 7.44 3.93 -12.73
N TRP A 61 8.21 4.89 -13.24
CA TRP A 61 8.47 6.15 -12.55
C TRP A 61 7.79 7.29 -13.30
N ILE A 62 6.86 7.97 -12.62
CA ILE A 62 6.18 9.15 -13.17
C ILE A 62 6.75 10.38 -12.49
N SER A 63 7.34 11.27 -13.29
CA SER A 63 7.90 12.53 -12.81
C SER A 63 7.29 13.71 -13.55
N GLY A 64 7.39 14.88 -12.94
CA GLY A 64 6.83 16.12 -13.48
C GLY A 64 6.96 17.25 -12.47
N PHE A 65 6.78 18.49 -12.94
CA PHE A 65 6.89 19.68 -12.08
C PHE A 65 5.87 19.67 -10.94
N ALA A 66 6.12 20.48 -9.91
CA ALA A 66 5.13 20.71 -8.86
C ALA A 66 3.84 21.28 -9.46
N GLY A 67 2.68 20.85 -8.95
CA GLY A 67 1.37 21.37 -9.37
C GLY A 67 0.82 20.82 -10.69
N VAL A 68 1.50 19.92 -11.42
CA VAL A 68 1.00 19.37 -12.70
C VAL A 68 -0.06 18.26 -12.54
N GLY A 69 -0.50 17.97 -11.31
CA GLY A 69 -1.55 16.98 -11.03
C GLY A 69 -1.07 15.52 -10.92
N LYS A 70 0.19 15.27 -10.54
CA LYS A 70 0.74 13.90 -10.41
C LYS A 70 -0.06 13.03 -9.43
N THR A 71 -0.40 13.56 -8.25
CA THR A 71 -1.20 12.87 -7.23
C THR A 71 -2.61 12.49 -7.74
N VAL A 72 -3.21 13.34 -8.59
CA VAL A 72 -4.51 13.06 -9.26
C VAL A 72 -4.36 12.01 -10.36
N LEU A 73 -3.26 12.05 -11.11
CA LEU A 73 -2.93 10.99 -12.07
C LEU A 73 -2.70 9.65 -11.36
N PHE A 74 -1.99 9.67 -10.23
CA PHE A 74 -1.73 8.52 -9.38
C PHE A 74 -3.02 7.90 -8.85
N SER A 75 -3.94 8.69 -8.29
CA SER A 75 -5.23 8.17 -7.80
C SER A 75 -6.06 7.54 -8.93
N ASN A 76 -6.06 8.15 -10.12
CA ASN A 76 -6.73 7.59 -11.28
C ASN A 76 -6.11 6.25 -11.73
N VAL A 77 -4.78 6.10 -11.64
CA VAL A 77 -4.12 4.82 -11.93
C VAL A 77 -4.50 3.76 -10.89
N VAL A 78 -4.53 4.10 -9.61
CA VAL A 78 -4.97 3.19 -8.53
C VAL A 78 -6.38 2.68 -8.80
N GLU A 79 -7.32 3.57 -9.13
CA GLU A 79 -8.71 3.19 -9.42
C GLU A 79 -8.81 2.32 -10.68
N TYR A 80 -8.06 2.65 -11.73
CA TYR A 80 -8.03 1.84 -12.94
C TYR A 80 -7.60 0.39 -12.65
N VAL A 81 -6.46 0.19 -11.97
CA VAL A 81 -5.94 -1.17 -11.72
C VAL A 81 -6.80 -1.96 -10.72
N LYS A 82 -7.44 -1.29 -9.75
CA LYS A 82 -8.42 -1.93 -8.85
C LYS A 82 -9.64 -2.46 -9.61
N GLN A 83 -10.05 -1.78 -10.68
CA GLN A 83 -11.21 -2.16 -11.48
C GLN A 83 -10.89 -3.22 -12.54
N THR A 84 -9.69 -3.19 -13.12
CA THR A 84 -9.32 -4.06 -14.24
C THR A 84 -8.66 -5.37 -13.82
N ASP A 85 -8.03 -5.45 -12.64
CA ASP A 85 -7.30 -6.63 -12.18
C ASP A 85 -7.88 -7.26 -10.90
N VAL A 86 -9.07 -7.87 -10.98
CA VAL A 86 -9.79 -8.45 -9.82
C VAL A 86 -9.03 -9.52 -9.01
N ASP A 87 -8.07 -10.23 -9.61
CA ASP A 87 -7.26 -11.25 -8.92
C ASP A 87 -5.86 -10.74 -8.50
N THR A 88 -5.54 -9.47 -8.77
CA THR A 88 -4.26 -8.84 -8.45
C THR A 88 -4.33 -8.17 -7.10
N GLY A 89 -3.25 -8.30 -6.31
CA GLY A 89 -3.10 -7.52 -5.10
C GLY A 89 -2.71 -6.10 -5.40
N VAL A 90 -3.57 -5.14 -5.09
CA VAL A 90 -3.29 -3.72 -5.31
C VAL A 90 -3.12 -3.04 -3.97
N ALA A 91 -1.97 -2.40 -3.74
CA ALA A 91 -1.76 -1.57 -2.55
C ALA A 91 -1.12 -0.26 -2.94
N TYR A 92 -1.52 0.82 -2.28
CA TYR A 92 -1.06 2.16 -2.58
C TYR A 92 -0.68 2.94 -1.32
N PHE A 93 0.17 3.96 -1.46
CA PHE A 93 0.53 4.85 -0.35
C PHE A 93 0.81 6.26 -0.86
N TYR A 94 0.55 7.25 -0.02
CA TYR A 94 0.89 8.65 -0.27
C TYR A 94 1.93 9.07 0.76
N CYS A 95 3.19 9.30 0.34
CA CYS A 95 4.14 9.99 1.21
C CYS A 95 3.63 11.43 1.41
N ASP A 96 3.80 11.96 2.62
CA ASP A 96 3.41 13.32 2.97
C ASP A 96 4.46 13.90 3.92
N PHE A 97 5.21 14.90 3.46
CA PHE A 97 6.25 15.54 4.26
C PHE A 97 5.73 16.24 5.53
N THR A 98 4.42 16.52 5.60
CA THR A 98 3.80 17.14 6.78
C THR A 98 3.44 16.14 7.88
N GLN A 99 3.42 14.85 7.55
CA GLN A 99 3.08 13.76 8.47
C GLN A 99 4.30 12.85 8.67
N SER A 100 4.93 12.91 9.84
CA SER A 100 6.17 12.15 10.12
C SER A 100 6.00 10.64 9.96
N GLU A 101 4.81 10.14 10.26
CA GLU A 101 4.42 8.74 10.14
C GLU A 101 4.39 8.30 8.68
N CYS A 102 4.08 9.19 7.74
CA CYS A 102 4.10 8.94 6.30
C CYS A 102 5.51 8.92 5.70
N GLN A 103 6.53 9.27 6.49
CA GLN A 103 7.93 9.31 6.05
C GLN A 103 8.73 8.08 6.48
N ASP A 104 8.34 7.40 7.55
CA ASP A 104 8.99 6.17 8.04
C ASP A 104 8.75 5.03 7.03
N PRO A 105 9.79 4.50 6.37
CA PRO A 105 9.64 3.40 5.41
C PRO A 105 8.88 2.21 6.00
N ARG A 106 9.01 1.96 7.31
CA ARG A 106 8.28 0.89 8.00
C ARG A 106 6.78 1.05 7.95
N ASN A 107 6.28 2.29 8.07
CA ASN A 107 4.85 2.57 7.96
C ASN A 107 4.37 2.45 6.52
N ILE A 108 5.15 2.91 5.53
CA ILE A 108 4.79 2.79 4.11
C ILE A 108 4.57 1.32 3.76
N ILE A 109 5.58 0.47 4.00
CA ILE A 109 5.49 -0.95 3.66
C ILE A 109 4.48 -1.67 4.58
N GLY A 110 4.38 -1.28 5.84
CA GLY A 110 3.36 -1.78 6.76
C GLY A 110 1.95 -1.54 6.23
N SER A 111 1.67 -0.33 5.74
CA SER A 111 0.39 0.06 5.15
C SER A 111 0.09 -0.72 3.86
N LEU A 112 1.10 -0.91 3.01
CA LEU A 112 0.96 -1.74 1.81
C LEU A 112 0.65 -3.20 2.16
N VAL A 113 1.34 -3.77 3.16
CA VAL A 113 1.07 -5.13 3.66
C VAL A 113 -0.34 -5.22 4.26
N ALA A 114 -0.76 -4.22 5.04
CA ALA A 114 -2.09 -4.16 5.62
C ALA A 114 -3.18 -4.22 4.53
N GLN A 115 -3.06 -3.42 3.48
CA GLN A 115 -4.00 -3.44 2.35
C GLN A 115 -4.06 -4.80 1.64
N LEU A 116 -2.92 -5.46 1.43
CA LEU A 116 -2.89 -6.80 0.83
C LEU A 116 -3.54 -7.86 1.73
N CYS A 117 -3.38 -7.73 3.05
CA CYS A 117 -4.01 -8.60 4.02
C CYS A 117 -5.53 -8.38 4.13
N SER A 118 -6.04 -7.22 3.76
CA SER A 118 -7.48 -6.97 3.65
C SER A 118 -8.07 -7.58 2.37
N GLN A 119 -7.24 -7.85 1.36
CA GLN A 119 -7.65 -8.48 0.10
C GLN A 119 -7.54 -10.00 0.13
N PHE A 120 -6.55 -10.53 0.86
CA PHE A 120 -6.20 -11.95 0.83
C PHE A 120 -5.85 -12.50 2.20
N PRO A 121 -5.90 -13.85 2.37
CA PRO A 121 -5.52 -14.48 3.62
C PRO A 121 -4.09 -14.11 4.06
N TYR A 122 -3.92 -13.92 5.37
CA TYR A 122 -2.64 -13.62 5.97
C TYR A 122 -1.61 -14.73 5.72
N PRO A 123 -0.37 -14.38 5.34
CA PRO A 123 0.74 -15.31 5.39
C PRO A 123 0.97 -15.80 6.82
N GLN A 124 1.19 -17.12 6.97
CA GLN A 124 1.31 -17.75 8.29
C GLN A 124 2.40 -17.11 9.17
N ASP A 125 3.54 -16.77 8.58
CA ASP A 125 4.66 -16.15 9.29
C ASP A 125 4.33 -14.74 9.81
N LEU A 126 3.44 -14.01 9.12
CA LEU A 126 2.94 -12.72 9.60
C LEU A 126 2.09 -12.90 10.86
N THR A 127 1.17 -13.88 10.84
CA THR A 127 0.34 -14.20 12.01
C THR A 127 1.18 -14.64 13.21
N ILE A 128 2.24 -15.44 12.99
CA ILE A 128 3.18 -15.83 14.04
C ILE A 128 3.90 -14.60 14.61
N ALA A 129 4.40 -13.72 13.75
CA ALA A 129 5.09 -12.51 14.16
C ALA A 129 4.20 -11.56 14.96
N TYR A 130 2.94 -11.39 14.54
CA TYR A 130 1.94 -10.62 15.27
C TYR A 130 1.67 -11.21 16.66
N LYS A 131 1.40 -12.52 16.76
CA LYS A 131 1.15 -13.17 18.06
C LYS A 131 2.35 -13.04 19.01
N ALA A 132 3.57 -13.13 18.49
CA ALA A 132 4.79 -12.91 19.25
C ALA A 132 4.91 -11.46 19.75
N SER A 133 4.47 -10.46 18.98
CA SER A 133 4.48 -9.05 19.38
C SER A 133 3.44 -8.72 20.46
N GLN A 134 2.37 -9.50 20.57
CA GLN A 134 1.35 -9.35 21.61
C GLN A 134 1.72 -10.01 22.95
N SER A 135 2.87 -10.69 23.04
CA SER A 135 3.29 -11.35 24.29
C SER A 135 3.54 -10.33 25.42
N PRO A 136 3.20 -10.64 26.68
CA PRO A 136 3.40 -9.74 27.82
C PRO A 136 4.84 -9.21 27.89
N GLY A 137 4.99 -7.88 27.94
CA GLY A 137 6.29 -7.20 27.98
C GLY A 137 7.04 -7.09 26.64
N ARG A 138 6.41 -7.45 25.51
CA ARG A 138 7.07 -7.47 24.17
C ARG A 138 6.30 -6.74 23.05
N LYS A 139 5.46 -5.75 23.39
CA LYS A 139 4.83 -4.87 22.39
C LYS A 139 5.91 -4.25 21.51
N SER A 140 5.92 -4.60 20.23
CA SER A 140 6.95 -4.20 19.28
C SER A 140 6.34 -4.00 17.91
N ARG A 141 6.89 -3.03 17.15
CA ARG A 141 6.52 -2.79 15.75
C ARG A 141 6.96 -3.99 14.88
N PRO A 142 6.30 -4.25 13.74
CA PRO A 142 6.72 -5.28 12.80
C PRO A 142 8.18 -5.08 12.38
N ARG A 143 8.93 -6.18 12.36
CA ARG A 143 10.33 -6.16 11.92
C ARG A 143 10.40 -5.98 10.41
N TRP A 144 11.50 -5.38 9.95
CA TRP A 144 11.69 -5.11 8.53
C TRP A 144 11.71 -6.36 7.66
N ASP A 145 12.37 -7.41 8.15
CA ASP A 145 12.38 -8.70 7.49
C ASP A 145 10.99 -9.34 7.42
N THR A 146 10.15 -9.17 8.45
CA THR A 146 8.77 -9.67 8.45
C THR A 146 7.95 -9.01 7.35
N LEU A 147 8.00 -7.68 7.25
CA LEU A 147 7.27 -6.93 6.21
C LEU A 147 7.75 -7.30 4.80
N ARG A 148 9.07 -7.32 4.59
CA ARG A 148 9.68 -7.70 3.30
C ARG A 148 9.33 -9.12 2.89
N TYR A 149 9.40 -10.08 3.81
CA TYR A 149 9.05 -11.46 3.54
C TYR A 149 7.56 -11.59 3.21
N THR A 150 6.69 -10.91 3.95
CA THR A 150 5.25 -10.92 3.71
C THR A 150 4.89 -10.44 2.30
N LEU A 151 5.49 -9.33 1.83
CA LEU A 151 5.32 -8.87 0.45
C LEU A 151 5.76 -9.94 -0.58
N ARG A 152 6.87 -10.62 -0.31
CA ARG A 152 7.37 -11.71 -1.19
C ARG A 152 6.43 -12.90 -1.21
N GLU A 153 5.83 -13.27 -0.09
CA GLU A 153 4.86 -14.37 -0.06
C GLU A 153 3.62 -14.05 -0.89
N PHE A 154 3.10 -12.82 -0.80
CA PHE A 154 2.03 -12.39 -1.70
C PHE A 154 2.45 -12.50 -3.16
N SER A 155 3.63 -11.99 -3.53
CA SER A 155 4.11 -11.99 -4.92
C SER A 155 4.41 -13.38 -5.49
N LYS A 156 4.62 -14.41 -4.65
CA LYS A 156 4.76 -15.81 -5.11
C LYS A 156 3.43 -16.42 -5.54
N SER A 157 2.33 -15.96 -4.95
CA SER A 157 1.00 -16.56 -5.13
C SER A 157 0.17 -15.86 -6.22
N ARG A 158 0.49 -14.61 -6.54
CA ARG A 158 -0.30 -13.75 -7.44
C ARG A 158 0.50 -12.55 -7.92
N LYS A 159 -0.03 -11.87 -8.95
CA LYS A 159 0.42 -10.54 -9.36
C LYS A 159 0.13 -9.53 -8.22
N VAL A 160 1.09 -8.68 -7.92
CA VAL A 160 0.97 -7.61 -6.92
C VAL A 160 1.43 -6.30 -7.55
N LEU A 161 0.60 -5.26 -7.46
CA LEU A 161 0.90 -3.90 -7.87
C LEU A 161 1.02 -3.02 -6.62
N LEU A 162 2.22 -2.46 -6.42
CA LEU A 162 2.50 -1.52 -5.34
C LEU A 162 2.67 -0.13 -5.96
N LEU A 163 1.87 0.84 -5.50
CA LEU A 163 1.86 2.20 -6.02
C LEU A 163 2.24 3.17 -4.88
N ILE A 164 3.20 4.07 -5.10
CA ILE A 164 3.59 5.05 -4.07
C ILE A 164 3.65 6.44 -4.71
N ASP A 165 2.90 7.39 -4.18
CA ASP A 165 2.95 8.81 -4.57
C ASP A 165 3.97 9.57 -3.71
N ALA A 166 4.61 10.58 -4.32
CA ALA A 166 5.54 11.49 -3.66
C ALA A 166 6.68 10.81 -2.88
N LEU A 167 7.24 9.71 -3.41
CA LEU A 167 8.30 8.94 -2.75
C LEU A 167 9.53 9.78 -2.33
N ASP A 168 9.77 10.92 -2.98
CA ASP A 168 10.81 11.89 -2.64
C ASP A 168 10.54 12.68 -1.34
N GLU A 169 9.32 12.66 -0.81
CA GLU A 169 8.95 13.25 0.48
C GLU A 169 9.21 12.33 1.67
N CYS A 170 9.54 11.07 1.41
CA CYS A 170 9.91 10.12 2.44
C CYS A 170 11.34 10.38 2.94
N GLU A 171 11.58 10.16 4.24
CA GLU A 171 12.66 10.76 5.04
C GLU A 171 14.01 10.82 4.30
N LYS A 172 14.63 12.02 4.27
CA LYS A 172 15.96 12.20 3.68
C LYS A 172 16.96 11.33 4.45
N ARG A 173 17.69 10.49 3.73
CA ARG A 173 18.92 9.86 4.25
C ARG A 173 19.74 10.95 4.94
N GLU A 174 20.09 10.73 6.21
CA GLU A 174 21.15 11.49 6.87
C GLU A 174 22.40 11.44 5.97
N GLU A 175 22.99 12.61 5.72
CA GLU A 175 24.31 12.75 5.10
C GLU A 175 25.39 12.07 5.95
#